data_AF-A0A1R4FG47-F1
#
_entry.id   AF-A0A1R4FG47-F1
#
_cell.length_a   1.000
_cell.length_b   1.000
_cell.length_c   1.000
_cell.angle_alpha   90.00
_cell.angle_beta   90.00
_cell.angle_gamma   90.00
#
_symmetry.space_group_name_H-M   'P 1'
#
loop_
_entity.id
_entity.type
_entity.pdbx_description
1 polymer ?
#
loop_
_entity_poly.entity_id
_entity_poly.type
_entity_poly.pdbx_seq_one_letter_code
_entity_poly.pdbx_strand_id
1 'polypeptide(L)'
;MSRRRDRAAAHGSGTAGRRATPLTDAIDAVARVRGESADERWASAAAVTLVLDDVRDDLAAAAVQGVAAEMSRSGEGPEDLYGSPRQWAARMRREWAGDGLAVRESGEPAVRDLPGLVLVMTAWLSFLFLLLAVVTLGWGEPISLAGAVAPAFLGAATMLVHAAYTRTRERRSHRAAVVLSGVTTLGVAGAGAALFLSTNDVTVAASAGWWHLLATVAYAAIAARVLLGPGRGEGGRGEAGRGTGGRGHNAGQDDVPAVLTSEELSDPEWVREAARALRARADLTDRRVRQILAEAEDHTHQVGSTLLEEFGPPRGYAERFGTDPVVPARRSAALALTLAGLVLALTVGAVAFEGAASGWLWAWLVVSAANAAVAVGGWRRARLTARAGS
;
A
#
# COMPACT_ATOMS: atom_id res chain seq x y z
N MET A 1 -14.24 58.64 32.51
CA MET A 1 -12.90 58.58 33.14
C MET A 1 -12.92 57.31 34.01
N SER A 2 -12.17 56.23 33.86
CA SER A 2 -10.94 55.82 33.17
C SER A 2 -11.03 54.27 33.14
N ARG A 3 -11.38 53.55 32.06
CA ARG A 3 -10.52 53.04 30.97
C ARG A 3 -9.03 52.89 31.29
N ARG A 4 -8.58 51.72 31.75
CA ARG A 4 -7.33 51.06 31.28
C ARG A 4 -7.02 49.75 32.02
N ARG A 5 -6.73 48.72 31.22
CA ARG A 5 -5.80 47.59 31.47
C ARG A 5 -6.30 46.42 32.34
N ASP A 6 -7.21 45.63 31.78
CA ASP A 6 -7.24 44.17 31.97
C ASP A 6 -7.14 43.48 30.61
N ARG A 7 -5.96 43.63 30.00
CA ARG A 7 -5.53 42.92 28.79
C ARG A 7 -4.24 42.21 29.15
N ALA A 8 -4.36 41.10 29.89
CA ALA A 8 -3.24 40.24 30.23
C ALA A 8 -3.61 38.78 29.95
N ALA A 9 -2.98 38.25 28.90
CA ALA A 9 -2.63 36.84 28.72
C ALA A 9 -3.76 35.80 28.63
N ALA A 10 -4.67 35.96 27.67
CA ALA A 10 -5.17 34.81 26.90
C ALA A 10 -4.16 34.51 25.79
N HIS A 11 -2.99 33.97 26.14
CA HIS A 11 -2.17 33.24 25.18
C HIS A 11 -2.85 31.90 24.94
N GLY A 12 -3.87 31.92 24.08
CA GLY A 12 -4.30 30.74 23.38
C GLY A 12 -3.08 30.21 22.64
N SER A 13 -2.51 29.14 23.19
CA SER A 13 -1.61 28.25 22.50
C SER A 13 -2.32 27.79 21.23
N GLY A 14 -2.14 28.56 20.17
CA GLY A 14 -2.34 28.13 18.80
C GLY A 14 -1.32 27.04 18.53
N THR A 15 -1.56 25.85 19.08
CA THR A 15 -1.05 24.62 18.51
C THR A 15 -1.56 24.61 17.09
N ALA A 16 -0.68 24.98 16.16
CA ALA A 16 -0.92 24.86 14.74
C ALA A 16 -1.54 23.48 14.52
N GLY A 17 -2.83 23.48 14.17
CA GLY A 17 -3.69 22.31 14.17
C GLY A 17 -3.10 21.26 13.24
N ARG A 18 -2.29 20.38 13.82
CA ARG A 18 -1.89 19.13 13.20
C ARG A 18 -3.22 18.38 13.10
N ARG A 19 -3.83 18.39 11.91
CA ARG A 19 -5.08 17.69 11.66
C ARG A 19 -4.84 16.24 12.08
N ALA A 20 -5.40 15.85 13.22
CA ALA A 20 -5.35 14.48 13.67
C ALA A 20 -6.03 13.63 12.59
N THR A 21 -5.45 12.46 12.33
CA THR A 21 -6.11 11.51 11.43
C THR A 21 -7.38 11.01 12.13
N PRO A 22 -8.44 10.62 11.39
CA PRO A 22 -9.65 10.07 12.01
C PRO A 22 -9.36 8.93 13.00
N LEU A 23 -8.32 8.14 12.73
CA LEU A 23 -7.87 7.07 13.62
C LEU A 23 -7.21 7.61 14.89
N THR A 24 -6.40 8.67 14.80
CA THR A 24 -5.85 9.36 15.98
C THR A 24 -6.97 9.96 16.83
N ASP A 25 -7.96 10.61 16.21
CA ASP A 25 -9.12 11.16 16.93
C ASP A 25 -9.92 10.07 17.66
N ALA A 26 -10.06 8.89 17.03
CA ALA A 26 -10.72 7.72 17.64
C ALA A 26 -9.93 7.14 18.82
N ILE A 27 -8.59 7.04 18.71
CA ILE A 27 -7.73 6.62 19.82
C ILE A 27 -7.85 7.60 20.99
N ASP A 28 -7.77 8.90 20.72
CA ASP A 28 -7.91 9.94 21.74
C ASP A 28 -9.30 9.91 22.37
N ALA A 29 -10.34 9.54 21.62
CA ALA A 29 -11.69 9.39 22.15
C ALA A 29 -11.77 8.28 23.20
N VAL A 30 -11.15 7.12 22.96
CA VAL A 30 -11.06 6.03 23.95
C VAL A 30 -10.30 6.49 25.19
N ALA A 31 -9.14 7.13 25.00
CA ALA A 31 -8.31 7.62 26.11
C ALA A 31 -9.05 8.61 27.01
N ARG A 32 -9.93 9.46 26.45
CA ARG A 32 -10.69 10.47 27.21
C ARG A 32 -11.84 9.91 28.05
N VAL A 33 -12.36 8.72 27.77
CA VAL A 33 -13.55 8.20 28.48
C VAL A 33 -13.27 8.05 29.98
N ARG A 34 -12.13 7.43 30.33
CA ARG A 34 -11.72 7.21 31.72
C ARG A 34 -10.43 7.95 32.11
N GLY A 35 -9.66 8.43 31.14
CA GLY A 35 -8.37 9.08 31.38
C GLY A 35 -7.26 8.11 31.79
N GLU A 36 -7.41 6.81 31.54
CA GLU A 36 -6.44 5.78 31.91
C GLU A 36 -5.49 5.47 30.75
N SER A 37 -4.18 5.47 31.04
CA SER A 37 -3.16 5.15 30.02
C SER A 37 -3.25 3.71 29.49
N ALA A 38 -3.92 2.81 30.22
CA ALA A 38 -4.19 1.45 29.76
C ALA A 38 -5.14 1.44 28.56
N ASP A 39 -6.18 2.27 28.58
CA ASP A 39 -7.18 2.37 27.52
C ASP A 39 -6.58 2.96 26.24
N GLU A 40 -5.71 3.98 26.37
CA GLU A 40 -4.97 4.57 25.24
C GLU A 40 -4.04 3.54 24.58
N ARG A 41 -3.28 2.77 25.39
CA ARG A 41 -2.42 1.70 24.89
C ARG A 41 -3.21 0.61 24.20
N TRP A 42 -4.37 0.24 24.76
CA TRP A 42 -5.28 -0.73 24.17
C TRP A 42 -5.76 -0.26 22.80
N ALA A 43 -6.29 0.97 22.71
CA ALA A 43 -6.81 1.54 21.48
C ALA A 43 -5.72 1.70 20.40
N SER A 44 -4.53 2.14 20.81
CA SER A 44 -3.37 2.25 19.92
C SER A 44 -2.95 0.88 19.38
N ALA A 45 -2.89 -0.14 20.24
CA ALA A 45 -2.55 -1.50 19.82
C ALA A 45 -3.62 -2.11 18.90
N ALA A 46 -4.90 -1.83 19.15
CA ALA A 46 -6.02 -2.29 18.34
C ALA A 46 -5.98 -1.64 16.95
N ALA A 47 -5.83 -0.30 16.91
CA ALA A 47 -5.68 0.48 15.68
C ALA A 47 -4.46 0.02 14.86
N VAL A 48 -3.29 -0.13 15.49
CA VAL A 48 -2.08 -0.63 14.82
C VAL A 48 -2.29 -2.05 14.30
N THR A 49 -2.98 -2.92 15.04
CA THR A 49 -3.28 -4.28 14.58
C THR A 49 -4.16 -4.25 13.33
N LEU A 50 -5.23 -3.43 13.32
CA LEU A 50 -6.10 -3.26 12.16
C LEU A 50 -5.34 -2.71 10.94
N VAL A 51 -4.51 -1.68 11.12
CA VAL A 51 -3.70 -1.09 10.05
C VAL A 51 -2.66 -2.10 9.50
N LEU A 52 -1.97 -2.84 10.38
CA LEU A 52 -1.02 -3.88 9.96
C LEU A 52 -1.71 -5.05 9.24
N ASP A 53 -2.99 -5.26 9.53
CA ASP A 53 -3.87 -6.23 8.87
C ASP A 53 -4.52 -5.68 7.59
N ASP A 54 -4.11 -4.49 7.14
CA ASP A 54 -4.56 -3.79 5.93
C ASP A 54 -6.06 -3.42 5.96
N VAL A 55 -6.61 -3.20 7.15
CA VAL A 55 -7.99 -2.70 7.31
C VAL A 55 -8.02 -1.22 6.93
N ARG A 56 -9.04 -0.81 6.16
CA ARG A 56 -9.25 0.60 5.79
C ARG A 56 -9.28 1.51 7.02
N ASP A 57 -8.57 2.64 6.94
CA ASP A 57 -8.45 3.61 8.03
C ASP A 57 -9.80 4.12 8.54
N ASP A 58 -10.79 4.31 7.64
CA ASP A 58 -12.12 4.80 8.01
C ASP A 58 -12.94 3.75 8.78
N LEU A 59 -12.87 2.48 8.37
CA LEU A 59 -13.47 1.36 9.10
C LEU A 59 -12.78 1.15 10.45
N ALA A 60 -11.44 1.19 10.49
CA ALA A 60 -10.68 1.07 11.72
C ALA A 60 -11.00 2.20 12.71
N ALA A 61 -11.05 3.44 12.22
CA ALA A 61 -11.40 4.60 13.04
C ALA A 61 -12.84 4.49 13.58
N ALA A 62 -13.81 4.13 12.73
CA ALA A 62 -15.19 3.95 13.16
C ALA A 62 -15.34 2.83 14.20
N ALA A 63 -14.61 1.72 14.04
CA ALA A 63 -14.60 0.61 14.99
C ALA A 63 -14.06 1.03 16.36
N VAL A 64 -12.91 1.70 16.37
CA VAL A 64 -12.28 2.20 17.61
C VAL A 64 -13.15 3.28 18.26
N GLN A 65 -13.80 4.13 17.47
CA GLN A 65 -14.76 5.11 17.98
C GLN A 65 -15.99 4.44 18.62
N GLY A 66 -16.45 3.32 18.06
CA GLY A 66 -17.50 2.48 18.65
C GLY A 66 -17.12 1.94 20.04
N VAL A 67 -15.84 1.60 20.25
CA VAL A 67 -15.34 1.18 21.56
C VAL A 67 -15.50 2.29 22.60
N ALA A 68 -15.12 3.53 22.27
CA ALA A 68 -15.30 4.67 23.17
C ALA A 68 -16.77 4.92 23.54
N ALA A 69 -17.68 4.76 22.58
CA ALA A 69 -19.12 4.89 22.80
C ALA A 69 -19.70 3.78 23.71
N GLU A 70 -19.18 2.56 23.61
CA GLU A 70 -19.58 1.47 24.52
C GLU A 70 -19.02 1.67 25.92
N MET A 71 -17.73 2.00 26.05
CA MET A 71 -17.10 2.29 27.35
C MET A 71 -17.81 3.41 28.10
N SER A 72 -18.28 4.45 27.39
CA SER A 72 -19.03 5.54 28.00
C SER A 72 -20.40 5.10 28.55
N ARG A 73 -20.98 4.01 28.02
CA ARG A 73 -22.27 3.46 28.46
C ARG A 73 -22.12 2.46 29.60
N SER A 74 -21.13 1.57 29.53
CA SER A 74 -20.91 0.52 30.54
C SER A 74 -20.10 1.00 31.75
N GLY A 75 -19.19 1.96 31.55
CA GLY A 75 -18.18 2.35 32.54
C GLY A 75 -17.01 1.37 32.67
N GLU A 76 -17.00 0.27 31.89
CA GLU A 76 -15.96 -0.76 31.92
C GLU A 76 -14.81 -0.43 30.95
N GLY A 77 -13.63 -1.03 31.19
CA GLY A 77 -12.45 -0.85 30.32
C GLY A 77 -12.59 -1.65 29.01
N PRO A 78 -11.84 -1.29 27.96
CA PRO A 78 -11.93 -1.98 26.68
C PRO A 78 -11.36 -3.41 26.77
N GLU A 79 -10.38 -3.65 27.63
CA GLU A 79 -9.85 -5.01 27.88
C GLU A 79 -10.90 -5.89 28.56
N ASP A 80 -11.70 -5.35 29.48
CA ASP A 80 -12.76 -6.11 30.16
C ASP A 80 -13.92 -6.42 29.19
N LEU A 81 -14.32 -5.44 28.37
CA LEU A 81 -15.42 -5.58 27.41
C LEU A 81 -15.05 -6.47 26.22
N TYR A 82 -13.83 -6.35 25.71
CA TYR A 82 -13.46 -6.88 24.40
C TYR A 82 -12.26 -7.85 24.44
N GLY A 83 -11.62 -8.02 25.60
CA GLY A 83 -10.37 -8.76 25.73
C GLY A 83 -9.21 -8.03 25.04
N SER A 84 -8.18 -8.80 24.69
CA SER A 84 -6.97 -8.21 24.10
C SER A 84 -7.23 -7.51 22.76
N PRO A 85 -6.46 -6.44 22.43
CA PRO A 85 -6.59 -5.71 21.17
C PRO A 85 -6.56 -6.61 19.91
N ARG A 86 -5.71 -7.64 19.94
CA ARG A 86 -5.57 -8.59 18.82
C ARG A 86 -6.79 -9.49 18.65
N GLN A 87 -7.37 -9.96 19.75
CA GLN A 87 -8.58 -10.79 19.71
C GLN A 87 -9.78 -9.99 19.22
N TRP A 88 -9.92 -8.75 19.70
CA TRP A 88 -10.95 -7.82 19.22
C TRP A 88 -10.78 -7.52 17.73
N ALA A 89 -9.59 -7.11 17.27
CA ALA A 89 -9.35 -6.84 15.85
C ALA A 89 -9.62 -8.07 14.96
N ALA A 90 -9.22 -9.26 15.40
CA ALA A 90 -9.51 -10.50 14.67
C ALA A 90 -11.01 -10.81 14.60
N ARG A 91 -11.78 -10.47 15.64
CA ARG A 91 -13.25 -10.61 15.65
C ARG A 91 -13.92 -9.61 14.71
N MET A 92 -13.55 -8.33 14.78
CA MET A 92 -14.12 -7.29 13.88
C MET A 92 -13.93 -7.65 12.41
N ARG A 93 -12.76 -8.17 12.03
CA ARG A 93 -12.53 -8.62 10.64
C ARG A 93 -13.44 -9.77 10.23
N ARG A 94 -13.73 -10.72 11.13
CA ARG A 94 -14.64 -11.84 10.84
C ARG A 94 -16.07 -11.33 10.67
N GLU A 95 -16.49 -10.40 11.52
CA GLU A 95 -17.80 -9.75 11.43
C GLU A 95 -17.94 -9.00 10.10
N TRP A 96 -16.99 -8.11 9.77
CA TRP A 96 -17.03 -7.37 8.50
C TRP A 96 -16.97 -8.27 7.26
N ALA A 97 -16.16 -9.33 7.30
CA ALA A 97 -16.14 -10.32 6.22
C ALA A 97 -17.48 -11.07 6.10
N GLY A 98 -18.16 -11.34 7.23
CA GLY A 98 -19.52 -11.88 7.25
C GLY A 98 -20.54 -10.93 6.64
N ASP A 99 -20.42 -9.63 6.94
CA ASP A 99 -21.27 -8.56 6.41
C ASP A 99 -20.94 -8.18 4.96
N GLY A 100 -19.88 -8.76 4.37
CA GLY A 100 -19.41 -8.45 3.02
C GLY A 100 -18.86 -7.04 2.85
N LEU A 101 -18.49 -6.37 3.96
CA LEU A 101 -17.84 -5.07 3.94
C LEU A 101 -16.41 -5.24 3.45
N ALA A 102 -16.06 -4.53 2.38
CA ALA A 102 -14.68 -4.52 1.88
C ALA A 102 -13.73 -4.00 2.96
N VAL A 103 -13.06 -4.92 3.65
CA VAL A 103 -12.22 -4.64 4.82
C VAL A 103 -10.94 -3.95 4.41
N ARG A 104 -10.40 -4.32 3.25
CA ARG A 104 -9.15 -3.79 2.72
C ARG A 104 -9.40 -2.64 1.76
N GLU A 105 -8.53 -1.64 1.80
CA GLU A 105 -8.47 -0.64 0.74
C GLU A 105 -8.08 -1.38 -0.54
N SER A 106 -8.81 -1.15 -1.64
CA SER A 106 -8.50 -1.85 -2.89
C SER A 106 -7.06 -1.51 -3.28
N GLY A 107 -6.16 -2.50 -3.21
CA GLY A 107 -4.69 -2.34 -3.26
C GLY A 107 -4.08 -1.78 -4.55
N GLU A 108 -4.87 -1.15 -5.41
CA GLU A 108 -4.30 -0.26 -6.42
C GLU A 108 -4.08 1.09 -5.74
N PRO A 109 -2.83 1.55 -5.51
CA PRO A 109 -2.61 2.97 -5.32
C PRO A 109 -3.30 3.65 -6.51
N ALA A 110 -4.22 4.56 -6.23
CA ALA A 110 -4.97 5.19 -7.30
C ALA A 110 -3.94 5.75 -8.29
N VAL A 111 -4.25 5.77 -9.59
CA VAL A 111 -3.32 6.34 -10.60
C VAL A 111 -2.85 7.73 -10.18
N ARG A 112 -3.71 8.43 -9.42
CA ARG A 112 -3.48 9.73 -8.76
C ARG A 112 -2.40 9.73 -7.66
N ASP A 113 -2.12 8.62 -7.00
CA ASP A 113 -1.13 8.49 -5.93
C ASP A 113 0.28 8.13 -6.45
N LEU A 114 0.35 7.57 -7.66
CA LEU A 114 1.62 7.18 -8.28
C LEU A 114 2.68 8.29 -8.30
N PRO A 115 2.36 9.56 -8.64
CA PRO A 115 3.38 10.63 -8.61
C PRO A 115 3.97 10.85 -7.21
N GLY A 116 3.15 10.76 -6.16
CA GLY A 116 3.62 10.88 -4.77
C GLY A 116 4.56 9.73 -4.40
N LEU A 117 4.21 8.50 -4.75
CA LEU A 117 5.05 7.32 -4.51
C LEU A 117 6.37 7.36 -5.29
N VAL A 118 6.35 7.82 -6.55
CA VAL A 118 7.56 8.04 -7.35
C VAL A 118 8.49 9.04 -6.66
N LEU A 119 7.96 10.15 -6.14
CA LEU A 119 8.76 11.15 -5.44
C LEU A 119 9.36 10.61 -4.13
N VAL A 120 8.59 9.83 -3.35
CA VAL A 120 9.11 9.17 -2.15
C VAL A 120 10.26 8.22 -2.50
N MET A 121 10.08 7.36 -3.50
CA MET A 121 11.13 6.46 -3.97
C MET A 121 12.36 7.22 -4.49
N THR A 122 12.13 8.33 -5.20
CA THR A 122 13.20 9.19 -5.70
C THR A 122 14.00 9.83 -4.57
N ALA A 123 13.32 10.32 -3.52
CA ALA A 123 13.96 10.87 -2.33
C ALA A 123 14.79 9.80 -1.60
N TRP A 124 14.23 8.61 -1.42
CA TRP A 124 14.92 7.47 -0.81
C TRP A 124 16.17 7.06 -1.61
N LEU A 125 16.05 6.95 -2.93
CA LEU A 125 17.19 6.63 -3.79
C LEU A 125 18.24 7.75 -3.76
N SER A 126 17.83 9.02 -3.78
CA SER A 126 18.76 10.14 -3.65
C SER A 126 19.54 10.08 -2.33
N PHE A 127 18.88 9.69 -1.24
CA PHE A 127 19.52 9.47 0.04
C PHE A 127 20.52 8.30 0.01
N LEU A 128 20.21 7.21 -0.69
CA LEU A 128 21.15 6.09 -0.85
C LEU A 128 22.39 6.50 -1.67
N PHE A 129 22.22 7.30 -2.72
CA PHE A 129 23.35 7.86 -3.49
C PHE A 129 24.19 8.82 -2.65
N LEU A 130 23.55 9.64 -1.80
CA LEU A 130 24.25 10.48 -0.83
C LEU A 130 25.10 9.65 0.14
N LEU A 131 24.50 8.61 0.74
CA LEU A 131 25.20 7.72 1.67
C LEU A 131 26.40 7.04 0.99
N LEU A 132 26.22 6.61 -0.27
CA LEU A 132 27.31 6.04 -1.06
C LEU A 132 28.43 7.05 -1.29
N ALA A 133 28.12 8.30 -1.64
CA ALA A 133 29.12 9.35 -1.82
C ALA A 133 29.92 9.63 -0.52
N VAL A 134 29.27 9.55 0.64
CA VAL A 134 29.94 9.64 1.95
C VAL A 134 30.88 8.46 2.17
N VAL A 135 30.39 7.23 1.97
CA VAL A 135 31.14 5.99 2.24
C VAL A 135 32.35 5.84 1.31
N THR A 136 32.22 6.26 0.05
CA THR A 136 33.28 6.17 -0.97
C THR A 136 34.25 7.35 -0.94
N LEU A 137 34.05 8.32 -0.04
CA LEU A 137 34.76 9.61 -0.02
C LEU A 137 34.65 10.40 -1.33
N GLY A 138 33.73 10.02 -2.23
CA GLY A 138 33.46 10.66 -3.53
C GLY A 138 32.63 11.93 -3.41
N TRP A 139 32.67 12.61 -2.26
CA TRP A 139 31.81 13.78 -1.99
C TRP A 139 32.07 14.94 -2.95
N GLY A 140 33.34 15.14 -3.31
CA GLY A 140 33.81 16.20 -4.19
C GLY A 140 33.88 15.84 -5.67
N GLU A 141 33.46 14.64 -6.06
CA GLU A 141 33.49 14.22 -7.46
C GLU A 141 32.44 15.00 -8.27
N PRO A 142 32.77 15.44 -9.51
CA PRO A 142 31.80 16.07 -10.39
C PRO A 142 30.67 15.09 -10.71
N ILE A 143 29.44 15.59 -10.70
CA ILE A 143 28.26 14.76 -11.01
C ILE A 143 27.90 14.90 -12.48
N SER A 144 27.77 13.75 -13.15
CA SER A 144 27.23 13.69 -14.51
C SER A 144 25.71 13.91 -14.52
N LEU A 145 25.16 14.32 -15.67
CA LEU A 145 23.72 14.44 -15.88
C LEU A 145 23.03 13.10 -15.65
N ALA A 146 23.65 11.99 -16.08
CA ALA A 146 23.18 10.64 -15.79
C ALA A 146 23.07 10.40 -14.27
N GLY A 147 24.11 10.70 -13.50
CA GLY A 147 24.12 10.56 -12.04
C GLY A 147 23.10 11.46 -11.35
N ALA A 148 22.90 12.68 -11.86
CA ALA A 148 21.96 13.64 -11.32
C ALA A 148 20.49 13.20 -11.47
N VAL A 149 20.14 12.58 -12.62
CA VAL A 149 18.77 12.14 -12.95
C VAL A 149 18.49 10.69 -12.53
N ALA A 150 19.52 9.89 -12.27
CA ALA A 150 19.39 8.47 -11.94
C ALA A 150 18.38 8.15 -10.82
N PRO A 151 18.34 8.85 -9.67
CA PRO A 151 17.36 8.56 -8.62
C PRO A 151 15.90 8.71 -9.08
N ALA A 152 15.62 9.75 -9.87
CA ALA A 152 14.26 10.02 -10.38
C ALA A 152 13.86 8.98 -11.41
N PHE A 153 14.77 8.65 -12.32
CA PHE A 153 14.57 7.59 -13.30
C PHE A 153 14.30 6.24 -12.61
N LEU A 154 15.14 5.86 -11.64
CA LEU A 154 15.01 4.60 -10.89
C LEU A 154 13.73 4.56 -10.04
N GLY A 155 13.33 5.68 -9.43
CA GLY A 155 12.06 5.79 -8.71
C GLY A 155 10.86 5.56 -9.64
N ALA A 156 10.83 6.22 -10.79
CA ALA A 156 9.77 6.05 -11.79
C ALA A 156 9.75 4.64 -12.39
N ALA A 157 10.92 4.12 -12.76
CA ALA A 157 11.15 2.76 -13.23
C ALA A 157 10.55 1.71 -12.28
N THR A 158 10.89 1.82 -10.99
CA THR A 158 10.43 0.89 -9.95
C THR A 158 8.91 0.91 -9.83
N MET A 159 8.31 2.11 -9.79
CA MET A 159 6.86 2.25 -9.71
C MET A 159 6.14 1.76 -10.97
N LEU A 160 6.72 1.97 -12.16
CA LEU A 160 6.17 1.48 -13.42
C LEU A 160 6.14 -0.05 -13.45
N VAL A 161 7.24 -0.70 -13.09
CA VAL A 161 7.33 -2.18 -13.02
C VAL A 161 6.35 -2.71 -11.98
N HIS A 162 6.28 -2.08 -10.81
CA HIS A 162 5.33 -2.46 -9.76
C HIS A 162 3.88 -2.35 -10.23
N ALA A 163 3.50 -1.21 -10.84
CA ALA A 163 2.16 -0.97 -11.37
C ALA A 163 1.80 -1.93 -12.52
N ALA A 164 2.75 -2.25 -13.40
CA ALA A 164 2.55 -3.23 -14.46
C ALA A 164 2.28 -4.62 -13.88
N TYR A 165 3.03 -5.02 -12.85
CA TYR A 165 2.83 -6.29 -12.16
C TYR A 165 1.47 -6.36 -11.46
N THR A 166 1.12 -5.38 -10.62
CA THR A 166 -0.14 -5.40 -9.84
C THR A 166 -1.36 -5.42 -10.75
N ARG A 167 -1.45 -4.48 -11.70
CA ARG A 167 -2.56 -4.40 -12.65
C ARG A 167 -2.72 -5.67 -13.48
N THR A 168 -1.62 -6.25 -13.95
CA THR A 168 -1.68 -7.46 -14.77
C THR A 168 -2.06 -8.69 -13.96
N ARG A 169 -1.59 -8.77 -12.70
CA ARG A 169 -1.94 -9.86 -11.78
C ARG A 169 -3.44 -9.86 -11.51
N GLU A 170 -4.00 -8.69 -11.25
CA GLU A 170 -5.43 -8.54 -10.93
C GLU A 170 -6.31 -8.83 -12.15
N ARG A 171 -5.94 -8.31 -13.32
CA ARG A 171 -6.74 -8.44 -14.55
C ARG A 171 -6.60 -9.79 -15.25
N ARG A 172 -5.45 -10.46 -15.12
CA ARG A 172 -5.16 -11.69 -15.87
C ARG A 172 -4.73 -12.84 -14.97
N SER A 173 -3.44 -12.97 -14.72
CA SER A 173 -2.85 -14.10 -14.00
C SER A 173 -1.49 -13.71 -13.44
N HIS A 174 -1.01 -14.45 -12.45
CA HIS A 174 0.32 -14.23 -11.90
C HIS A 174 1.43 -14.44 -12.94
N ARG A 175 1.29 -15.44 -13.83
CA ARG A 175 2.29 -15.68 -14.89
C ARG A 175 2.36 -14.53 -15.89
N ALA A 176 1.21 -14.04 -16.35
CA ALA A 176 1.15 -12.88 -17.23
C ALA A 176 1.78 -11.65 -16.56
N ALA A 177 1.54 -11.46 -15.25
CA ALA A 177 2.14 -10.37 -14.49
C ALA A 177 3.66 -10.46 -14.45
N VAL A 178 4.23 -11.65 -14.18
CA VAL A 178 5.67 -11.87 -14.18
C VAL A 178 6.28 -11.59 -15.56
N VAL A 179 5.68 -12.11 -16.63
CA VAL A 179 6.17 -11.88 -18.00
C VAL A 179 6.12 -10.40 -18.35
N LEU A 180 4.99 -9.72 -18.13
CA LEU A 180 4.87 -8.31 -18.47
C LEU A 180 5.83 -7.46 -17.63
N SER A 181 5.94 -7.71 -16.33
CA SER A 181 6.91 -7.01 -15.50
C SER A 181 8.34 -7.24 -15.96
N GLY A 182 8.68 -8.45 -16.43
CA GLY A 182 9.99 -8.77 -16.99
C GLY A 182 10.28 -7.96 -18.26
N VAL A 183 9.31 -7.91 -19.19
CA VAL A 183 9.41 -7.10 -20.41
C VAL A 183 9.53 -5.61 -20.07
N THR A 184 8.73 -5.10 -19.13
CA THR A 184 8.81 -3.72 -18.65
C THR A 184 10.18 -3.42 -18.05
N THR A 185 10.70 -4.30 -17.18
CA THR A 185 12.04 -4.16 -16.60
C THR A 185 13.12 -4.10 -17.68
N LEU A 186 13.07 -4.98 -18.69
CA LEU A 186 14.04 -4.97 -19.80
C LEU A 186 13.97 -3.67 -20.61
N GLY A 187 12.77 -3.19 -20.92
CA GLY A 187 12.57 -1.92 -21.64
C GLY A 187 13.11 -0.73 -20.85
N VAL A 188 12.83 -0.68 -19.54
CA VAL A 188 13.33 0.37 -18.65
C VAL A 188 14.85 0.27 -18.45
N ALA A 189 15.41 -0.93 -18.33
CA ALA A 189 16.86 -1.11 -18.26
C ALA A 189 17.55 -0.62 -19.55
N GLY A 190 16.99 -0.95 -20.72
CA GLY A 190 17.47 -0.44 -22.01
C GLY A 190 17.41 1.09 -22.10
N ALA A 191 16.30 1.70 -21.66
CA ALA A 191 16.16 3.16 -21.60
C ALA A 191 17.16 3.80 -20.63
N GLY A 192 17.40 3.19 -19.47
CA GLY A 192 18.39 3.65 -18.49
C GLY A 192 19.81 3.57 -19.02
N ALA A 193 20.16 2.47 -19.72
CA ALA A 193 21.46 2.32 -20.37
C ALA A 193 21.65 3.36 -21.50
N ALA A 194 20.65 3.57 -22.34
CA ALA A 194 20.68 4.60 -23.38
C ALA A 194 20.87 6.01 -22.78
N LEU A 195 20.10 6.34 -21.73
CA LEU A 195 20.24 7.59 -21.00
C LEU A 195 21.65 7.76 -20.45
N PHE A 196 22.17 6.75 -19.76
CA PHE A 196 23.53 6.76 -19.20
C PHE A 196 24.57 7.01 -20.30
N LEU A 197 24.58 6.19 -21.36
CA LEU A 197 25.54 6.33 -22.46
C LEU A 197 25.46 7.71 -23.14
N SER A 198 24.28 8.30 -23.25
CA SER A 198 24.11 9.62 -23.89
C SER A 198 24.45 10.82 -23.01
N THR A 199 24.48 10.66 -21.68
CA THR A 199 24.55 11.80 -20.74
C THR A 199 25.65 11.70 -19.69
N ASN A 200 26.40 10.58 -19.64
CA ASN A 200 27.43 10.40 -18.63
C ASN A 200 28.61 11.38 -18.77
N ASP A 201 28.91 11.83 -19.98
CA ASP A 201 30.00 12.79 -20.23
C ASP A 201 29.60 14.26 -19.98
N VAL A 202 28.33 14.52 -19.67
CA VAL A 202 27.81 15.88 -19.40
C VAL A 202 27.85 16.14 -17.90
N THR A 203 28.82 16.94 -17.44
CA THR A 203 28.91 17.36 -16.04
C THR A 203 27.91 18.47 -15.72
N VAL A 204 27.12 18.32 -14.65
CA VAL A 204 26.09 19.31 -14.26
C VAL A 204 26.40 20.04 -12.95
N ALA A 205 27.22 19.47 -12.08
CA ALA A 205 27.69 20.17 -10.87
C ALA A 205 29.08 19.68 -10.44
N ALA A 206 29.79 20.53 -9.69
CA ALA A 206 31.15 20.26 -9.23
C ALA A 206 31.23 19.26 -8.06
N SER A 207 30.12 18.94 -7.38
CA SER A 207 30.13 17.98 -6.27
C SER A 207 28.86 17.13 -6.22
N ALA A 208 29.02 15.81 -6.28
CA ALA A 208 27.93 14.85 -6.19
C ALA A 208 27.24 14.84 -4.82
N GLY A 209 27.99 15.01 -3.72
CA GLY A 209 27.43 14.95 -2.36
C GLY A 209 26.35 16.00 -2.10
N TRP A 210 26.63 17.27 -2.40
CA TRP A 210 25.67 18.36 -2.20
C TRP A 210 24.44 18.23 -3.10
N TRP A 211 24.62 17.75 -4.33
CA TRP A 211 23.49 17.53 -5.24
C TRP A 211 22.49 16.52 -4.67
N HIS A 212 22.97 15.35 -4.23
CA HIS A 212 22.09 14.31 -3.70
C HIS A 212 21.43 14.71 -2.38
N LEU A 213 22.10 15.50 -1.54
CA LEU A 213 21.50 16.07 -0.33
C LEU A 213 20.32 17.00 -0.69
N LEU A 214 20.56 17.96 -1.59
CA LEU A 214 19.53 18.90 -2.06
C LEU A 214 18.36 18.16 -2.71
N ALA A 215 18.66 17.20 -3.58
CA ALA A 215 17.65 16.36 -4.23
C ALA A 215 16.80 15.60 -3.21
N THR A 216 17.42 14.97 -2.21
CA THR A 216 16.71 14.24 -1.15
C THR A 216 15.71 15.14 -0.43
N VAL A 217 16.14 16.32 0.02
CA VAL A 217 15.30 17.27 0.74
C VAL A 217 14.17 17.80 -0.15
N ALA A 218 14.49 18.17 -1.40
CA ALA A 218 13.52 18.68 -2.35
C ALA A 218 12.44 17.65 -2.69
N TYR A 219 12.83 16.43 -3.06
CA TYR A 219 11.87 15.37 -3.39
C TYR A 219 11.03 14.96 -2.19
N ALA A 220 11.60 14.88 -0.98
CA ALA A 220 10.84 14.60 0.24
C ALA A 220 9.81 15.69 0.54
N ALA A 221 10.17 16.97 0.39
CA ALA A 221 9.25 18.08 0.61
C ALA A 221 8.08 18.09 -0.40
N ILE A 222 8.37 17.83 -1.69
CA ILE A 222 7.34 17.74 -2.73
C ILE A 222 6.45 16.52 -2.47
N ALA A 223 7.03 15.36 -2.14
CA ALA A 223 6.28 14.15 -1.78
C ALA A 223 5.33 14.41 -0.60
N ALA A 224 5.82 15.03 0.48
CA ALA A 224 5.01 15.38 1.64
C ALA A 224 3.87 16.32 1.26
N ARG A 225 4.11 17.34 0.42
CA ARG A 225 3.07 18.24 -0.07
C ARG A 225 2.01 17.52 -0.91
N VAL A 226 2.43 16.60 -1.78
CA VAL A 226 1.51 15.82 -2.61
C VAL A 226 0.66 14.92 -1.70
N LEU A 227 1.29 14.11 -0.85
CA LEU A 227 0.61 13.10 -0.04
C LEU A 227 -0.25 13.71 1.08
N LEU A 228 0.23 14.75 1.75
CA LEU A 228 -0.45 15.41 2.88
C LEU A 228 -1.28 16.64 2.45
N GLY A 229 -1.35 16.92 1.14
CA GLY A 229 -2.01 18.10 0.61
C GLY A 229 -3.50 18.15 0.98
N PRO A 230 -4.02 19.34 1.37
CA PRO A 230 -5.36 19.50 1.94
C PRO A 230 -6.53 19.06 1.04
N GLY A 231 -6.29 18.82 -0.25
CA GLY A 231 -7.31 18.37 -1.22
C GLY A 231 -7.57 16.86 -1.27
N ARG A 232 -6.93 16.03 -0.43
CA ARG A 232 -7.22 14.58 -0.37
C ARG A 232 -8.39 14.22 0.57
N GLY A 233 -8.69 15.03 1.59
CA GLY A 233 -9.67 14.68 2.63
C GLY A 233 -11.14 15.06 2.35
N GLU A 234 -11.41 15.94 1.39
CA GLU A 234 -12.75 16.52 1.22
C GLU A 234 -13.54 16.00 0.01
N GLY A 235 -12.86 15.42 -0.99
CA GLY A 235 -13.50 14.98 -2.24
C GLY A 235 -14.36 13.72 -2.15
N GLY A 236 -14.20 12.89 -1.11
CA GLY A 236 -14.95 11.64 -0.95
C GLY A 236 -16.18 11.73 -0.03
N ARG A 237 -16.33 12.81 0.74
CA ARG A 237 -17.43 12.97 1.72
C ARG A 237 -18.57 13.87 1.23
N GLY A 238 -18.44 14.52 0.07
CA GLY A 238 -19.35 15.59 -0.36
C GLY A 238 -20.52 15.21 -1.28
N GLU A 239 -20.49 14.05 -1.94
CA GLU A 239 -21.51 13.70 -2.95
C GLU A 239 -22.63 12.79 -2.43
N ALA A 240 -22.44 12.05 -1.34
CA ALA A 240 -23.49 11.18 -0.78
C ALA A 240 -24.51 11.93 0.12
N GLY A 241 -24.31 13.22 0.41
CA GLY A 241 -25.12 13.98 1.38
C GLY A 241 -25.82 15.24 0.84
N ARG A 242 -25.75 15.51 -0.47
CA ARG A 242 -26.43 16.67 -1.10
C ARG A 242 -27.56 16.26 -2.04
N GLY A 243 -28.51 15.50 -1.50
CA GLY A 243 -29.93 15.60 -1.84
C GLY A 243 -30.67 15.75 -0.50
N THR A 244 -31.66 16.59 -0.27
CA THR A 244 -32.65 17.20 -1.17
C THR A 244 -33.23 18.41 -0.43
N GLY A 245 -33.03 19.60 -0.98
CA GLY A 245 -33.59 20.84 -0.46
C GLY A 245 -33.99 21.77 -1.59
N GLY A 246 -34.98 21.34 -2.39
CA GLY A 246 -35.85 22.23 -3.16
C GLY A 246 -35.25 22.97 -4.36
N ARG A 247 -35.48 22.44 -5.56
CA ARG A 247 -36.25 23.14 -6.61
C ARG A 247 -36.49 22.20 -7.78
N GLY A 248 -37.76 22.03 -8.13
CA GLY A 248 -38.16 21.23 -9.27
C GLY A 248 -37.62 21.78 -10.59
N HIS A 249 -37.07 20.88 -11.39
CA HIS A 249 -37.17 20.93 -12.84
C HIS A 249 -37.20 19.49 -13.36
N ASN A 250 -38.33 19.16 -13.98
CA ASN A 250 -38.51 17.98 -14.82
C ASN A 250 -37.63 18.08 -16.07
N ALA A 251 -37.32 16.90 -16.63
CA ALA A 251 -36.76 16.61 -17.96
C ALA A 251 -35.23 16.53 -18.05
N GLY A 252 -34.74 15.29 -18.18
CA GLY A 252 -33.35 14.97 -18.52
C GLY A 252 -32.72 13.92 -17.61
N GLN A 253 -33.42 12.81 -17.38
CA GLN A 253 -32.92 11.66 -16.64
C GLN A 253 -32.20 10.72 -17.60
N ASP A 254 -31.00 11.11 -18.02
CA ASP A 254 -29.96 10.28 -18.63
C ASP A 254 -28.62 10.88 -18.17
N ASP A 255 -27.65 10.04 -17.79
CA ASP A 255 -26.28 10.38 -17.33
C ASP A 255 -26.06 10.73 -15.85
N VAL A 256 -26.39 9.78 -14.95
CA VAL A 256 -25.60 9.60 -13.72
C VAL A 256 -24.71 8.36 -13.91
N PRO A 257 -23.37 8.45 -13.78
CA PRO A 257 -22.50 7.30 -13.94
C PRO A 257 -22.78 6.28 -12.83
N ALA A 258 -23.20 5.10 -13.27
CA ALA A 258 -23.55 3.95 -12.46
C ALA A 258 -22.47 3.61 -11.41
N VAL A 259 -22.68 4.06 -10.17
CA VAL A 259 -22.47 3.14 -9.06
C VAL A 259 -23.53 2.08 -9.27
N LEU A 260 -23.15 0.97 -9.93
CA LEU A 260 -24.00 -0.20 -10.10
C LEU A 260 -24.54 -0.55 -8.72
N THR A 261 -25.79 -0.20 -8.44
CA THR A 261 -26.52 -0.80 -7.35
C THR A 261 -26.44 -2.29 -7.59
N SER A 262 -26.15 -3.05 -6.55
CA SER A 262 -25.89 -4.49 -6.57
C SER A 262 -27.08 -5.34 -7.07
N GLU A 263 -28.03 -4.78 -7.80
CA GLU A 263 -29.28 -5.38 -8.24
C GLU A 263 -29.26 -5.93 -9.68
N GLU A 264 -28.25 -5.60 -10.53
CA GLU A 264 -28.20 -6.12 -11.92
C GLU A 264 -26.78 -6.49 -12.38
N LEU A 265 -25.98 -7.17 -11.57
CA LEU A 265 -24.69 -7.69 -12.04
C LEU A 265 -24.90 -9.02 -12.77
N SER A 266 -24.60 -9.09 -14.07
CA SER A 266 -24.69 -10.35 -14.82
C SER A 266 -23.69 -11.39 -14.31
N ASP A 267 -24.02 -12.68 -14.40
CA ASP A 267 -23.12 -13.76 -13.94
C ASP A 267 -21.70 -13.67 -14.55
N PRO A 268 -21.52 -13.37 -15.86
CA PRO A 268 -20.17 -13.19 -16.42
C PRO A 268 -19.42 -11.99 -15.84
N GLU A 269 -20.11 -10.91 -15.45
CA GLU A 269 -19.51 -9.76 -14.78
C GLU A 269 -19.15 -10.08 -13.34
N TRP A 270 -20.04 -10.79 -12.64
CA TRP A 270 -19.80 -11.31 -11.30
C TRP A 270 -18.52 -12.15 -11.26
N VAL A 271 -18.37 -13.10 -12.19
CA VAL A 271 -17.18 -13.98 -12.27
C VAL A 271 -15.91 -13.17 -12.53
N ARG A 272 -15.96 -12.16 -13.41
CA ARG A 272 -14.80 -11.29 -13.69
C ARG A 272 -14.37 -10.49 -12.46
N GLU A 273 -15.32 -9.90 -11.74
CA GLU A 273 -15.03 -9.11 -10.54
C GLU A 273 -14.61 -10.00 -9.36
N ALA A 274 -15.22 -11.16 -9.18
CA ALA A 274 -14.83 -12.15 -8.17
C ALA A 274 -13.40 -12.65 -8.44
N ALA A 275 -13.08 -12.95 -9.71
CA ALA A 275 -11.73 -13.33 -10.11
C ALA A 275 -10.71 -12.22 -9.82
N ARG A 276 -11.06 -10.95 -10.08
CA ARG A 276 -10.20 -9.81 -9.77
C ARG A 276 -9.97 -9.68 -8.26
N ALA A 277 -11.03 -9.74 -7.46
CA ALA A 277 -10.96 -9.67 -6.00
C ALA A 277 -10.12 -10.82 -5.40
N LEU A 278 -10.35 -12.06 -5.85
CA LEU A 278 -9.58 -13.23 -5.41
C LEU A 278 -8.08 -13.12 -5.78
N ARG A 279 -7.74 -12.55 -6.95
CA ARG A 279 -6.33 -12.33 -7.35
C ARG A 279 -5.68 -11.17 -6.61
N ALA A 280 -6.44 -10.12 -6.29
CA ALA A 280 -5.96 -8.95 -5.55
C ALA A 280 -5.43 -9.35 -4.17
N ARG A 281 -6.06 -10.34 -3.52
CA ARG A 281 -5.61 -10.88 -2.22
C ARG A 281 -4.19 -11.46 -2.21
N ALA A 282 -3.64 -11.82 -3.37
CA ALA A 282 -2.26 -12.32 -3.53
C ALA A 282 -1.88 -13.60 -2.76
N ASP A 283 -2.82 -14.21 -2.05
CA ASP A 283 -2.66 -15.40 -1.22
C ASP A 283 -3.23 -16.67 -1.88
N LEU A 284 -3.98 -16.53 -2.98
CA LEU A 284 -4.45 -17.64 -3.78
C LEU A 284 -3.59 -17.87 -5.03
N THR A 285 -3.50 -19.14 -5.45
CA THR A 285 -2.91 -19.51 -6.74
C THR A 285 -3.94 -19.35 -7.86
N ASP A 286 -3.50 -19.04 -9.09
CA ASP A 286 -4.41 -18.89 -10.24
C ASP A 286 -5.25 -20.16 -10.49
N ARG A 287 -4.69 -21.33 -10.18
CA ARG A 287 -5.43 -22.61 -10.26
C ARG A 287 -6.56 -22.66 -9.23
N ARG A 288 -6.28 -22.26 -7.99
CA ARG A 288 -7.29 -22.24 -6.92
C ARG A 288 -8.38 -21.21 -7.20
N VAL A 289 -8.03 -20.03 -7.71
CA VAL A 289 -9.03 -19.03 -8.14
C VAL A 289 -9.96 -19.59 -9.20
N ARG A 290 -9.43 -20.24 -10.25
CA ARG A 290 -10.27 -20.87 -11.28
C ARG A 290 -11.16 -21.98 -10.73
N GLN A 291 -10.63 -22.78 -9.80
CA GLN A 291 -11.39 -23.84 -9.15
C GLN A 291 -12.55 -23.28 -8.34
N ILE A 292 -12.31 -22.26 -7.51
CA ILE A 292 -13.36 -21.61 -6.70
C ILE A 292 -14.49 -21.07 -7.58
N LEU A 293 -14.14 -20.40 -8.69
CA LEU A 293 -15.13 -19.82 -9.59
C LEU A 293 -15.93 -20.91 -10.33
N ALA A 294 -15.26 -21.97 -10.80
CA ALA A 294 -15.95 -23.10 -11.41
C ALA A 294 -16.89 -23.82 -10.44
N GLU A 295 -16.47 -24.01 -9.17
CA GLU A 295 -17.32 -24.59 -8.12
C GLU A 295 -18.56 -23.71 -7.85
N ALA A 296 -18.42 -22.37 -7.89
CA ALA A 296 -19.53 -21.43 -7.74
C ALA A 296 -20.51 -21.49 -8.92
N GLU A 297 -19.99 -21.47 -10.16
CA GLU A 297 -20.79 -21.60 -11.38
C GLU A 297 -21.53 -22.95 -11.46
N ASP A 298 -20.85 -24.05 -11.12
CA ASP A 298 -21.46 -25.39 -11.10
C ASP A 298 -22.57 -25.49 -10.06
N HIS A 299 -22.42 -24.84 -8.90
CA HIS A 299 -23.43 -24.82 -7.83
C HIS A 299 -24.67 -24.03 -8.23
N THR A 300 -24.52 -22.83 -8.81
CA THR A 300 -25.68 -22.05 -9.29
C THR A 300 -26.39 -22.72 -10.45
N HIS A 301 -25.65 -23.39 -11.34
CA HIS A 301 -26.25 -24.21 -12.41
C HIS A 301 -27.09 -25.37 -11.85
N GLN A 302 -26.70 -25.97 -10.72
CA GLN A 302 -27.45 -27.06 -10.08
C GLN A 302 -28.68 -26.57 -9.32
N VAL A 303 -28.59 -25.42 -8.65
CA VAL A 303 -29.67 -24.84 -7.84
C VAL A 303 -30.67 -24.05 -8.69
N GLY A 304 -30.23 -23.51 -9.83
CA GLY A 304 -31.03 -22.65 -10.70
C GLY A 304 -31.14 -21.20 -10.21
N SER A 305 -30.19 -20.72 -9.39
CA SER A 305 -30.10 -19.34 -8.90
C SER A 305 -29.01 -18.55 -9.62
N THR A 306 -28.97 -17.22 -9.44
CA THR A 306 -27.87 -16.38 -9.95
C THR A 306 -26.69 -16.37 -8.98
N LEU A 307 -25.47 -16.07 -9.46
CA LEU A 307 -24.28 -15.99 -8.60
C LEU A 307 -24.39 -14.88 -7.55
N LEU A 308 -25.03 -13.77 -7.91
CA LEU A 308 -25.26 -12.64 -7.02
C LEU A 308 -26.25 -12.98 -5.89
N GLU A 309 -27.32 -13.70 -6.20
CA GLU A 309 -28.32 -14.13 -5.22
C GLU A 309 -27.75 -15.15 -4.23
N GLU A 310 -27.04 -16.17 -4.74
CA GLU A 310 -26.51 -17.26 -3.91
C GLU A 310 -25.30 -16.83 -3.07
N PHE A 311 -24.36 -16.10 -3.67
CA PHE A 311 -23.06 -15.81 -3.05
C PHE A 311 -22.89 -14.36 -2.60
N GLY A 312 -23.82 -13.48 -2.98
CA GLY A 312 -23.74 -12.05 -2.68
C GLY A 312 -22.73 -11.31 -3.55
N PRO A 313 -22.29 -10.11 -3.13
CA PRO A 313 -21.35 -9.30 -3.89
C PRO A 313 -19.99 -10.01 -4.10
N PRO A 314 -19.37 -9.91 -5.30
CA PRO A 314 -18.12 -10.60 -5.62
C PRO A 314 -16.97 -10.38 -4.64
N ARG A 315 -16.85 -9.17 -4.08
CA ARG A 315 -15.80 -8.82 -3.10
C ARG A 315 -16.04 -9.49 -1.76
N GLY A 316 -17.28 -9.43 -1.25
CA GLY A 316 -17.66 -10.13 -0.02
C GLY A 316 -17.47 -11.64 -0.16
N TYR A 317 -17.85 -12.22 -1.30
CA TYR A 317 -17.57 -13.62 -1.61
C TYR A 317 -16.07 -13.93 -1.56
N ALA A 318 -15.24 -13.09 -2.20
CA ALA A 318 -13.80 -13.27 -2.19
C ALA A 318 -13.20 -13.20 -0.78
N GLU A 319 -13.73 -12.41 0.15
CA GLU A 319 -13.23 -12.27 1.53
C GLU A 319 -13.55 -13.48 2.42
N ARG A 320 -14.57 -14.29 2.08
CA ARG A 320 -14.96 -15.49 2.84
C ARG A 320 -13.87 -16.57 2.88
N PHE A 321 -12.96 -16.60 1.92
CA PHE A 321 -11.90 -17.61 1.88
C PHE A 321 -10.78 -17.29 2.89
N GLY A 322 -10.29 -18.31 3.60
CA GLY A 322 -9.15 -18.16 4.51
C GLY A 322 -7.87 -17.70 3.80
N THR A 323 -6.98 -17.03 4.53
CA THR A 323 -5.69 -16.58 4.00
C THR A 323 -4.69 -17.74 3.98
N ASP A 324 -4.03 -17.98 2.84
CA ASP A 324 -2.89 -18.91 2.76
C ASP A 324 -1.57 -18.12 2.82
N PRO A 325 -0.87 -18.08 3.98
CA PRO A 325 0.37 -17.32 4.12
C PRO A 325 1.54 -17.93 3.33
N VAL A 326 1.44 -19.18 2.87
CA VAL A 326 2.52 -19.88 2.17
C VAL A 326 2.70 -19.33 0.75
N VAL A 327 1.60 -18.99 0.07
CA VAL A 327 1.63 -18.48 -1.31
C VAL A 327 2.39 -17.15 -1.44
N PRO A 328 2.09 -16.08 -0.68
CA PRO A 328 2.81 -14.82 -0.80
C PRO A 328 4.27 -14.96 -0.35
N ALA A 329 4.53 -15.74 0.71
CA ALA A 329 5.90 -16.02 1.15
C ALA A 329 6.72 -16.76 0.09
N ARG A 330 6.12 -17.76 -0.59
CA ARG A 330 6.76 -18.48 -1.71
C ARG A 330 7.08 -17.54 -2.87
N ARG A 331 6.13 -16.68 -3.25
CA ARG A 331 6.31 -15.71 -4.35
C ARG A 331 7.43 -14.71 -4.03
N SER A 332 7.45 -14.19 -2.80
CA SER A 332 8.52 -13.33 -2.29
C SER A 332 9.89 -14.02 -2.34
N ALA A 333 9.98 -15.27 -1.87
CA ALA A 333 11.20 -16.06 -1.92
C ALA A 333 11.68 -16.31 -3.36
N ALA A 334 10.77 -16.66 -4.28
CA ALA A 334 11.10 -16.87 -5.68
C ALA A 334 11.60 -15.59 -6.36
N LEU A 335 10.95 -14.45 -6.09
CA LEU A 335 11.39 -13.14 -6.60
C LEU A 335 12.78 -12.78 -6.07
N ALA A 336 13.00 -12.89 -4.77
CA ALA A 336 14.27 -12.55 -4.15
C ALA A 336 15.42 -13.43 -4.66
N LEU A 337 15.17 -14.74 -4.84
CA LEU A 337 16.14 -15.67 -5.45
C LEU A 337 16.44 -15.31 -6.91
N THR A 338 15.40 -14.95 -7.68
CA THR A 338 15.58 -14.56 -9.09
C THR A 338 16.43 -13.29 -9.19
N LEU A 339 16.16 -12.30 -8.33
CA LEU A 339 16.93 -11.06 -8.28
C LEU A 339 18.39 -11.33 -7.87
N ALA A 340 18.61 -12.14 -6.84
CA ALA A 340 19.96 -12.53 -6.42
C ALA A 340 20.71 -13.27 -7.54
N GLY A 341 20.05 -14.17 -8.26
CA GLY A 341 20.61 -14.86 -9.41
C GLY A 341 20.98 -13.92 -10.56
N LEU A 342 20.13 -12.92 -10.84
CA LEU A 342 20.41 -11.89 -11.84
C LEU A 342 21.63 -11.03 -11.46
N VAL A 343 21.68 -10.56 -10.21
CA VAL A 343 22.82 -9.76 -9.72
C VAL A 343 24.10 -10.60 -9.76
N LEU A 344 24.05 -11.88 -9.38
CA LEU A 344 25.18 -12.79 -9.50
C LEU A 344 25.66 -12.91 -10.96
N ALA A 345 24.74 -13.11 -11.90
CA ALA A 345 25.07 -13.21 -13.33
C ALA A 345 25.73 -11.92 -13.85
N LEU A 346 25.24 -10.74 -13.44
CA LEU A 346 25.84 -9.45 -13.78
C LEU A 346 27.24 -9.30 -13.19
N THR A 347 27.44 -9.66 -11.92
CA THR A 347 28.75 -9.62 -11.26
C THR A 347 29.75 -10.56 -11.95
N VAL A 348 29.35 -11.79 -12.26
CA VAL A 348 30.18 -12.75 -12.99
C VAL A 348 30.51 -12.26 -14.39
N GLY A 349 29.52 -11.68 -15.09
CA GLY A 349 29.72 -11.06 -16.41
C GLY A 349 30.75 -9.94 -16.36
N ALA A 350 30.63 -9.02 -15.41
CA ALA A 350 31.58 -7.92 -15.24
C ALA A 350 33.01 -8.44 -14.98
N VAL A 351 33.19 -9.43 -14.10
CA VAL A 351 34.50 -10.06 -13.88
C VAL A 351 35.04 -10.70 -15.16
N ALA A 352 34.18 -11.41 -15.92
CA ALA A 352 34.60 -12.13 -17.11
C ALA A 352 34.98 -11.22 -18.28
N PHE A 353 34.29 -10.09 -18.47
CA PHE A 353 34.50 -9.19 -19.60
C PHE A 353 35.42 -8.00 -19.29
N GLU A 354 35.38 -7.48 -18.06
CA GLU A 354 36.13 -6.29 -17.64
C GLU A 354 37.34 -6.63 -16.76
N GLY A 355 37.52 -7.92 -16.41
CA GLY A 355 38.61 -8.40 -15.56
C GLY A 355 38.41 -8.12 -14.06
N ALA A 356 37.47 -7.26 -13.69
CA ALA A 356 37.08 -7.00 -12.32
C ALA A 356 35.61 -6.59 -12.24
N ALA A 357 34.92 -7.00 -11.18
CA ALA A 357 33.65 -6.40 -10.81
C ALA A 357 33.91 -5.20 -9.89
N SER A 358 33.17 -4.12 -10.10
CA SER A 358 33.18 -2.99 -9.17
C SER A 358 32.76 -3.44 -7.76
N GLY A 359 33.32 -2.81 -6.73
CA GLY A 359 32.91 -3.08 -5.34
C GLY A 359 31.40 -2.91 -5.11
N TRP A 360 30.74 -2.09 -5.94
CA TRP A 360 29.29 -1.92 -5.98
C TRP A 360 28.52 -3.20 -6.34
N LEU A 361 28.94 -3.91 -7.39
CA LEU A 361 28.28 -5.15 -7.80
C LEU A 361 28.40 -6.23 -6.71
N TRP A 362 29.54 -6.27 -6.02
CA TRP A 362 29.72 -7.15 -4.86
C TRP A 362 28.81 -6.78 -3.68
N ALA A 363 28.73 -5.48 -3.34
CA ALA A 363 27.81 -5.02 -2.30
C ALA A 363 26.36 -5.38 -2.61
N TRP A 364 25.91 -5.16 -3.86
CA TRP A 364 24.57 -5.55 -4.31
C TRP A 364 24.33 -7.05 -4.25
N LEU A 365 25.33 -7.85 -4.60
CA LEU A 365 25.22 -9.30 -4.53
C LEU A 365 25.00 -9.75 -3.09
N VAL A 366 25.77 -9.20 -2.13
CA VAL A 366 25.61 -9.51 -0.70
C VAL A 366 24.22 -9.12 -0.20
N VAL A 367 23.76 -7.90 -0.50
CA VAL A 367 22.43 -7.43 -0.10
C VAL A 367 21.32 -8.30 -0.71
N SER A 368 21.44 -8.65 -2.00
CA SER A 368 20.46 -9.49 -2.70
C SER A 368 20.44 -10.92 -2.15
N ALA A 369 21.59 -11.48 -1.84
CA ALA A 369 21.71 -12.81 -1.21
C ALA A 369 21.11 -12.82 0.20
N ALA A 370 21.38 -11.79 1.01
CA ALA A 370 20.77 -11.65 2.34
C ALA A 370 19.24 -11.54 2.25
N ASN A 371 18.73 -10.71 1.35
CA ASN A 371 17.28 -10.58 1.11
C ASN A 371 16.65 -11.92 0.67
N ALA A 372 17.31 -12.65 -0.24
CA ALA A 372 16.87 -13.98 -0.66
C ALA A 372 16.84 -14.97 0.52
N ALA A 373 17.85 -14.97 1.38
CA ALA A 373 17.90 -15.82 2.56
C ALA A 373 16.74 -15.53 3.54
N VAL A 374 16.45 -14.25 3.80
CA VAL A 374 15.32 -13.83 4.65
C VAL A 374 13.99 -14.28 4.06
N ALA A 375 13.78 -14.04 2.76
CA ALA A 375 12.54 -14.41 2.07
C ALA A 375 12.32 -15.94 2.07
N VAL A 376 13.37 -16.72 1.79
CA VAL A 376 13.33 -18.20 1.86
C VAL A 376 13.05 -18.67 3.30
N GLY A 377 13.66 -18.05 4.30
CA GLY A 377 13.38 -18.34 5.71
C GLY A 377 11.92 -18.06 6.09
N GLY A 378 11.36 -16.93 5.64
CA GLY A 378 9.95 -16.60 5.79
C GLY A 378 9.02 -17.65 5.18
N TRP A 379 9.31 -18.07 3.94
CA TRP A 379 8.56 -19.13 3.27
C TRP A 379 8.63 -20.47 4.01
N ARG A 380 9.81 -20.87 4.49
CA ARG A 380 9.97 -22.10 5.28
C ARG A 380 9.14 -22.07 6.56
N ARG A 381 9.14 -20.95 7.29
CA ARG A 381 8.32 -20.77 8.50
C ARG A 381 6.83 -20.86 8.20
N ALA A 382 6.35 -20.13 7.20
CA ALA A 382 4.94 -20.18 6.79
C ALA A 382 4.49 -21.63 6.46
N ARG A 383 5.34 -22.39 5.76
CA ARG A 383 5.07 -23.80 5.44
C ARG A 383 5.04 -24.72 6.66
N LEU A 384 5.90 -24.47 7.66
CA LEU A 384 5.89 -25.24 8.90
C LEU A 384 4.64 -24.97 9.74
N THR A 385 4.24 -23.70 9.86
CA THR A 385 3.01 -23.32 10.56
C THR A 385 1.76 -23.93 9.90
N ALA A 386 1.70 -23.88 8.56
CA ALA A 386 0.59 -24.48 7.82
C ALA A 386 0.47 -26.00 8.01
N ARG A 387 1.59 -26.70 8.21
CA ARG A 387 1.62 -28.15 8.49
C ARG A 387 1.29 -28.53 9.92
N ALA A 388 1.51 -27.63 10.87
CA ALA A 388 1.21 -27.86 12.28
C ALA A 388 -0.27 -27.63 12.61
N GLY A 389 -0.99 -26.87 11.77
CA GLY A 389 -2.42 -26.60 11.93
C GLY A 389 -3.35 -27.50 11.09
N SER A 390 -2.78 -28.41 10.29
CA SER A 390 -3.50 -29.45 9.54
C SER A 390 -3.38 -30.79 10.25
#